data_AF-A0A965YB13-F1
#
_entry.id   AF-A0A965YB13-F1
#
_cell.length_a   1.000
_cell.length_b   1.000
_cell.length_c   1.000
_cell.angle_alpha   90.00
_cell.angle_beta   90.00
_cell.angle_gamma   90.00
#
_symmetry.space_group_name_H-M   'P 1'
#
loop_
_entity.id
_entity.type
_entity.pdbx_description
1 polymer ?
#
loop_
_entity_poly.entity_id
_entity_poly.type
_entity_poly.pdbx_seq_one_letter_code
_entity_poly.pdbx_strand_id
1 'polypeptide(L)' 'MIRKLPIFKGYTVDLRLQEFRKIETNKLPEFIPFTSNKGAKIFHDFILTSQGRQALNKYLERQT' A
#
# COMPACT_ATOMS: atom_id res chain seq x y z
N MET A 1 -7.17 -17.40 -5.62
CA MET A 1 -7.61 -16.79 -4.34
C MET A 1 -7.31 -15.30 -4.38
N ILE A 2 -8.35 -14.45 -4.44
CA ILE A 2 -8.17 -12.99 -4.40
C ILE A 2 -7.73 -12.62 -2.98
N ARG A 3 -6.54 -12.05 -2.82
CA ARG A 3 -6.02 -11.62 -1.53
C ARG A 3 -6.46 -10.18 -1.28
N LYS A 4 -7.15 -9.95 -0.17
CA LYS A 4 -7.51 -8.60 0.26
C LYS A 4 -6.22 -7.83 0.52
N LEU A 5 -6.00 -6.78 -0.26
CA LEU A 5 -4.88 -5.87 -0.07
C LEU A 5 -5.06 -5.13 1.28
N PRO A 6 -3.97 -4.85 2.01
CA PRO A 6 -4.05 -4.09 3.24
C PRO A 6 -4.56 -2.68 2.97
N ILE A 7 -5.38 -2.16 3.89
CA ILE A 7 -5.89 -0.79 3.84
C ILE A 7 -5.16 0.03 4.90
N PHE A 8 -4.70 1.22 4.53
CA PHE A 8 -4.01 2.17 5.40
C PHE A 8 -4.39 3.61 5.05
N LYS A 9 -4.83 4.39 6.05
CA LYS A 9 -5.27 5.79 5.87
C LYS A 9 -6.30 5.97 4.73
N GLY A 10 -7.16 4.97 4.52
CA GLY A 10 -8.18 4.98 3.46
C GLY A 10 -7.66 4.59 2.07
N TYR A 11 -6.37 4.27 1.93
CA TYR A 11 -5.79 3.74 0.70
C TYR A 11 -5.60 2.24 0.81
N THR A 12 -5.83 1.55 -0.29
CA THR A 12 -5.36 0.18 -0.49
C THR A 12 -3.87 0.24 -0.83
N VAL A 13 -3.05 -0.56 -0.15
CA VAL A 13 -1.60 -0.59 -0.36
C VAL A 13 -1.25 -1.77 -1.29
N ASP A 14 -0.84 -1.50 -2.53
CA ASP A 14 -0.35 -2.54 -3.45
C ASP A 14 1.18 -2.53 -3.48
N LEU A 15 1.79 -3.44 -2.74
CA LEU A 15 3.25 -3.58 -2.64
C LEU A 15 3.90 -4.05 -3.95
N ARG A 16 3.16 -4.72 -4.85
CA ARG A 16 3.69 -5.21 -6.13
C ARG A 16 3.83 -4.06 -7.12
N LEU A 17 2.82 -3.19 -7.13
CA LEU A 17 2.77 -2.01 -8.00
C LEU A 17 3.43 -0.79 -7.35
N GLN A 18 3.78 -0.88 -6.07
CA GLN A 18 4.39 0.18 -5.27
C GLN A 18 3.55 1.47 -5.27
N GLU A 19 2.24 1.29 -5.05
CA GLU A 19 1.26 2.37 -5.12
C GLU A 19 0.23 2.29 -3.99
N PHE A 20 -0.19 3.45 -3.52
CA PHE A 20 -1.42 3.62 -2.74
C PHE A 20 -2.58 3.89 -3.69
N ARG A 21 -3.66 3.13 -3.55
CA ARG A 21 -4.84 3.20 -4.42
C ARG A 21 -6.07 3.54 -3.63
N LYS A 22 -6.79 4.58 -4.03
CA LYS A 22 -8.08 4.92 -3.46
C LYS A 22 -9.13 4.89 -4.57
N ILE A 23 -10.09 3.99 -4.42
CA ILE A 23 -11.20 3.85 -5.35
C ILE A 23 -12.46 4.14 -4.54
N GLU A 24 -13.10 5.27 -4.85
CA GLU A 24 -14.36 5.69 -4.25
C GLU A 24 -15.45 5.69 -5.32
N THR A 25 -16.68 5.33 -4.96
CA THR A 25 -17.82 5.41 -5.86
C THR A 25 -18.06 6.88 -6.23
N ASN A 26 -18.22 7.16 -7.53
CA ASN A 26 -18.45 8.50 -8.11
C ASN A 26 -17.26 9.48 -8.05
N LYS A 27 -16.03 9.00 -7.81
CA LYS A 27 -14.81 9.81 -7.98
C LYS A 27 -13.82 9.10 -8.88
N LEU A 28 -12.94 9.89 -9.51
CA LEU A 28 -11.80 9.34 -10.22
C LEU A 28 -10.87 8.62 -9.23
N PRO A 29 -10.35 7.43 -9.58
CA PRO A 29 -9.39 6.74 -8.74
C PRO A 29 -8.14 7.60 -8.47
N GLU A 30 -7.70 7.61 -7.22
CA GLU A 30 -6.43 8.25 -6.83
C GLU A 30 -5.34 7.18 -6.72
N PHE A 31 -4.22 7.43 -7.38
CA PHE A 31 -3.02 6.60 -7.32
C PHE A 31 -1.85 7.44 -6.84
N ILE A 32 -1.19 7.02 -5.76
CA ILE A 32 0.00 7.69 -5.23
C ILE A 32 1.17 6.71 -5.27
N PRO A 33 2.14 6.90 -6.16
CA PRO A 33 3.36 6.08 -6.19
C PRO A 33 4.15 6.22 -4.87
N PHE A 34 4.72 5.13 -4.39
CA PHE A 34 5.57 5.14 -3.18
C PHE A 34 6.79 6.05 -3.33
N THR A 35 7.27 6.23 -4.55
CA THR A 35 8.42 7.08 -4.89
C THR A 35 8.10 8.59 -4.86
N SER A 36 6.82 8.96 -4.85
CA SER A 36 6.44 10.37 -4.71
C SER A 36 6.69 10.87 -3.28
N ASN A 37 6.92 12.18 -3.10
CA ASN A 37 7.11 12.78 -1.76
C ASN A 37 5.95 12.47 -0.80
N LYS A 38 4.72 12.44 -1.31
CA LYS A 38 3.52 12.07 -0.54
C LYS A 38 3.52 10.57 -0.22
N GLY A 39 3.76 9.72 -1.22
CA GLY A 39 3.78 8.27 -1.06
C GLY A 39 4.86 7.79 -0.11
N ALA A 40 6.07 8.34 -0.18
CA ALA A 40 7.18 7.96 0.70
C ALA A 40 6.84 8.20 2.17
N LYS A 41 6.21 9.33 2.49
CA LYS A 41 5.73 9.64 3.85
C LYS A 41 4.68 8.64 4.32
N ILE A 42 3.67 8.36 3.49
CA ILE A 42 2.61 7.39 3.82
C ILE A 42 3.19 5.99 3.99
N PHE A 43 4.15 5.60 3.15
CA PHE A 43 4.80 4.30 3.21
C PHE A 43 5.64 4.14 4.46
N HIS A 44 6.42 5.16 4.83
CA HIS A 44 7.17 5.19 6.08
C HIS A 44 6.24 4.98 7.29
N ASP A 45 5.12 5.70 7.36
CA ASP A 45 4.14 5.50 8.42
C ASP A 45 3.53 4.10 8.41
N PHE A 46 3.28 3.55 7.22
CA PHE A 46 2.69 2.22 7.06
C PHE A 46 3.61 1.13 7.60
N ILE A 47 4.90 1.13 7.22
CA ILE A 47 5.86 0.09 7.64
C ILE A 47 6.19 0.12 9.13
N LEU A 48 5.96 1.26 9.81
CA LEU A 48 6.08 1.37 11.27
C LEU A 48 4.94 0.64 12.01
N THR A 49 3.81 0.38 11.35
CA THR A 49 2.72 -0.41 11.93
C THR A 49 3.01 -1.91 11.87
N SER A 50 2.51 -2.68 12.84
CA SER A 50 2.62 -4.14 12.82
C SER A 50 2.02 -4.77 11.56
N GLN A 51 0.89 -4.22 11.08
CA GLN A 51 0.23 -4.68 9.86
C GLN A 51 1.10 -4.41 8.62
N GLY A 52 1.67 -3.21 8.49
CA GLY A 52 2.50 -2.86 7.35
C GLY A 52 3.82 -3.63 7.33
N ARG A 53 4.43 -3.83 8.49
CA ARG A 53 5.63 -4.67 8.62
C ARG A 53 5.36 -6.12 8.25
N GLN A 54 4.25 -6.70 8.72
CA GLN A 54 3.84 -8.05 8.33
C GLN A 54 3.56 -8.16 6.82
N ALA A 55 2.87 -7.18 6.24
CA ALA A 55 2.58 -7.15 4.82
C ALA A 55 3.85 -7.06 3.96
N LEU A 56 4.82 -6.23 4.37
CA LEU A 56 6.11 -6.07 3.71
C LEU A 56 6.95 -7.35 3.80
N ASN A 57 7.10 -7.93 4.99
CA ASN A 57 7.85 -9.17 5.16
C ASN A 57 7.28 -10.29 4.29
N LYS A 58 5.95 -10.46 4.31
CA LYS A 58 5.26 -11.45 3.47
C LYS A 58 5.44 -11.18 1.98
N TYR A 59 5.63 -9.94 1.55
CA TYR A 59 5.94 -9.61 0.17
C TYR A 59 7.38 -9.99 -0.17
N LEU A 60 8.35 -9.64 0.69
CA LEU A 60 9.77 -9.92 0.49
C LEU A 60 10.08 -11.43 0.49
N GLU A 61 9.51 -12.20 1.42
CA GLU A 61 9.63 -13.66 1.49
C GLU A 61 9.15 -14.39 0.22
N ARG A 62 8.37 -13.72 -0.63
CA ARG A 62 7.88 -14.30 -1.91
C ARG A 62 8.77 -13.97 -3.09
N GLN A 63 9.70 -13.03 -2.93
CA GLN A 63 10.63 -12.65 -4.00
C GLN A 63 11.94 -13.44 -3.91
N THR A 64 12.21 -14.02 -2.73
CA THR A 64 13.28 -15.01 -2.48
C THR A 64 12.82 -16.41 -2.84
#